data_AF-A0A2V0NUN6-F1
#
_entry.id   AF-A0A2V0NUN6-F1
#
_cell.length_a   1.000
_cell.length_b   1.000
_cell.length_c   1.000
_cell.angle_alpha   90.00
_cell.angle_beta   90.00
_cell.angle_gamma   90.00
#
_symmetry.space_group_name_H-M   'P 1'
#
loop_
_entity.id
_entity.type
_entity.pdbx_description
1 polymer ?
#
loop_
_entity_poly.entity_id
_entity_poly.type
_entity_poly.pdbx_seq_one_letter_code
_entity_poly.pdbx_strand_id
1 'polypeptide(L)'
;MHLRQLNGPAGAARARATRGPGARPLPARSLTRARVISAPVPPLQQEQQPQPYRVTEETVRDVRSMYKSLLYEYDYEVQPDWVEGSIPSDLVGTYFRNGPGLQVNTGKTQRHTFDGDGMVLSFSFDGTPAVRFKNKFVRTKGFVDEQNCANTGVVAWGGRMYALYESGLPHELDPATLSTLGESTVGGQLETPVLAAHYRVVTDPATGARDWVAFSSNAGLRGTELIFYEFDAERGRQRGTPARLQLPAGMALVHDIAVTEDYYVVHLGPLDFDGARFVTDYITSRCSIAECLRYRPDKPSRVWFVPRPRGAAAGAAPLSIEAPPAFVFHHANAFQTRMQDGRTLVTLDTVAWDTIAFETNQYTLSPDYYAGGPRTQLRRYVFDLTRGALASDSRLMRRCCEFPSVDPAANAAAHRAVYCCADIVDDDLHWGPAQSVARVSVDPAAGLDGPVDPSAVTLDVWSPGRRCIMNEPLFVPRKGATAPDDGYVLVAVHDAATGKGSLAILDASRLAAGPVATIRLPHILPAGLHGSFSEAVFHEGSEALPKWVEPTPIRQI
;
A
#
# COMPACT_ATOMS: atom_id res chain seq x y z
N MET A 1 9.89 -36.10 53.34
CA MET A 1 10.16 -36.02 54.79
C MET A 1 9.59 -34.68 55.27
N HIS A 2 8.63 -34.73 56.21
CA HIS A 2 7.95 -33.70 57.04
C HIS A 2 7.78 -32.23 56.56
N LEU A 3 6.56 -31.67 56.45
CA LEU A 3 5.58 -31.24 57.49
C LEU A 3 6.11 -30.22 58.51
N ARG A 4 5.54 -29.00 58.55
CA ARG A 4 4.63 -28.54 59.64
C ARG A 4 4.22 -27.06 59.55
N GLN A 5 2.92 -26.85 59.73
CA GLN A 5 2.24 -25.63 60.21
C GLN A 5 2.71 -25.22 61.61
N LEU A 6 2.45 -23.96 62.02
CA LEU A 6 2.00 -23.61 63.37
C LEU A 6 1.18 -22.30 63.38
N ASN A 7 0.23 -22.23 64.32
CA ASN A 7 -0.89 -21.30 64.49
C ASN A 7 -0.63 -20.19 65.54
N GLY A 8 -1.27 -19.01 65.34
CA GLY A 8 -1.97 -18.15 66.33
C GLY A 8 -1.18 -17.39 67.42
N PRO A 9 -1.82 -16.51 68.25
CA PRO A 9 -3.22 -16.07 68.26
C PRO A 9 -3.53 -14.55 68.54
N ALA A 10 -4.80 -14.20 68.31
CA ALA A 10 -5.76 -13.28 68.97
C ALA A 10 -5.35 -12.00 69.76
N GLY A 11 -6.12 -10.92 69.53
CA GLY A 11 -6.36 -9.81 70.46
C GLY A 11 -7.54 -8.92 70.04
N ALA A 12 -8.57 -8.81 70.89
CA ALA A 12 -9.83 -8.08 70.65
C ALA A 12 -9.92 -6.81 71.52
N ALA A 13 -10.62 -5.77 71.04
CA ALA A 13 -11.17 -4.70 71.89
C ALA A 13 -12.42 -4.05 71.26
N ARG A 14 -13.45 -3.85 72.10
CA ARG A 14 -14.78 -3.26 71.82
C ARG A 14 -14.82 -1.77 72.26
N ALA A 15 -15.65 -0.96 71.61
CA ALA A 15 -16.45 0.14 72.22
C ALA A 15 -17.53 0.60 71.21
N ARG A 16 -18.82 0.28 71.38
CA ARG A 16 -19.92 0.92 72.15
C ARG A 16 -20.52 2.19 71.49
N ALA A 17 -21.84 2.13 71.31
CA ALA A 17 -22.70 3.03 70.56
C ALA A 17 -23.37 4.12 71.41
N THR A 18 -23.86 5.18 70.74
CA THR A 18 -24.86 6.13 71.26
C THR A 18 -26.01 6.27 70.26
N ARG A 19 -27.25 6.27 70.78
CA ARG A 19 -28.52 6.49 70.06
C ARG A 19 -29.08 7.87 70.40
N GLY A 20 -29.79 8.49 69.47
CA GLY A 20 -30.74 9.59 69.69
C GLY A 20 -32.08 9.34 68.95
N PRO A 21 -33.22 9.94 69.37
CA PRO A 21 -34.57 9.37 69.17
C PRO A 21 -35.59 10.24 68.36
N GLY A 22 -36.72 9.61 67.96
CA GLY A 22 -38.02 10.22 67.59
C GLY A 22 -38.33 10.22 66.08
N ALA A 23 -39.51 9.87 65.53
CA ALA A 23 -40.85 9.54 66.02
C ALA A 23 -41.66 8.78 64.90
N ARG A 24 -42.80 8.17 65.23
CA ARG A 24 -43.78 7.40 64.40
C ARG A 24 -45.12 8.21 64.29
N PRO A 25 -46.24 7.79 63.62
CA PRO A 25 -46.51 6.78 62.55
C PRO A 25 -47.57 7.24 61.46
N LEU A 26 -47.86 6.45 60.39
CA LEU A 26 -49.16 5.79 59.98
C LEU A 26 -49.29 5.75 58.41
N PRO A 27 -50.24 5.00 57.76
CA PRO A 27 -50.73 3.63 57.93
C PRO A 27 -50.74 2.78 56.59
N ALA A 28 -51.32 1.57 56.67
CA ALA A 28 -51.22 0.41 55.78
C ALA A 28 -51.81 0.47 54.35
N ARG A 29 -51.35 -0.46 53.47
CA ARG A 29 -52.21 -1.22 52.53
C ARG A 29 -51.56 -2.53 52.00
N SER A 30 -52.20 -3.65 52.36
CA SER A 30 -52.43 -4.89 51.59
C SER A 30 -51.36 -5.39 50.59
N LEU A 31 -50.59 -6.41 50.96
CA LEU A 31 -49.85 -7.28 50.04
C LEU A 31 -50.68 -8.53 49.71
N THR A 32 -51.18 -8.60 48.48
CA THR A 32 -51.75 -9.82 47.89
C THR A 32 -50.61 -10.78 47.52
N ARG A 33 -50.75 -12.06 47.90
CA ARG A 33 -49.84 -13.15 47.51
C ARG A 33 -49.74 -13.26 45.98
N ALA A 34 -48.59 -12.94 45.41
CA ALA A 34 -48.25 -13.33 44.05
C ALA A 34 -47.67 -14.76 44.07
N ARG A 35 -48.32 -15.67 43.34
CA ARG A 35 -47.81 -17.01 43.03
C ARG A 35 -46.53 -16.86 42.21
N VAL A 36 -45.43 -17.47 42.68
CA VAL A 36 -44.24 -17.69 41.87
C VAL A 36 -44.58 -18.78 40.85
N ILE A 37 -44.80 -18.40 39.60
CA ILE A 37 -44.72 -19.31 38.47
C ILE A 37 -43.28 -19.21 37.97
N SER A 38 -42.47 -20.24 38.23
CA SER A 38 -41.15 -20.35 37.61
C SER A 38 -41.34 -20.69 36.14
N ALA A 39 -41.30 -19.70 35.26
CA ALA A 39 -41.03 -19.96 33.85
C ALA A 39 -39.56 -20.41 33.73
N PRO A 40 -39.26 -21.49 32.99
CA PRO A 40 -37.88 -21.83 32.69
C PRO A 40 -37.23 -20.67 31.93
N VAL A 41 -36.07 -20.24 32.40
CA VAL A 41 -35.20 -19.31 31.68
C VAL A 41 -34.95 -19.93 30.30
N PRO A 42 -35.20 -19.22 29.19
CA PRO A 42 -34.82 -19.74 27.88
C PRO A 42 -33.35 -20.10 27.93
N PRO A 43 -32.92 -21.26 27.40
CA PRO A 43 -31.50 -21.52 27.28
C PRO A 43 -30.88 -20.31 26.57
N LEU A 44 -29.79 -19.78 27.13
CA LEU A 44 -28.94 -18.82 26.44
C LEU A 44 -28.80 -19.35 25.02
N GLN A 45 -29.29 -18.59 24.04
CA GLN A 45 -29.04 -18.91 22.64
C GLN A 45 -27.53 -19.12 22.58
N GLN A 46 -27.10 -20.33 22.21
CA GLN A 46 -25.72 -20.55 21.84
C GLN A 46 -25.42 -19.44 20.85
N GLU A 47 -24.56 -18.49 21.23
CA GLU A 47 -24.02 -17.54 20.28
C GLU A 47 -23.52 -18.41 19.14
N GLN A 48 -24.20 -18.34 18.00
CA GLN A 48 -23.70 -18.98 16.80
C GLN A 48 -22.30 -18.42 16.65
N GLN A 49 -21.28 -19.29 16.75
CA GLN A 49 -19.92 -18.90 16.39
C GLN A 49 -20.04 -18.11 15.08
N PRO A 50 -19.48 -16.89 15.00
CA PRO A 50 -19.62 -16.09 13.79
C PRO A 50 -19.16 -16.97 12.63
N GLN A 51 -20.07 -17.23 11.68
CA GLN A 51 -19.77 -18.01 10.49
C GLN A 51 -18.45 -17.46 9.91
N PRO A 52 -17.46 -18.33 9.62
CA PRO A 52 -16.18 -17.87 9.09
C PRO A 52 -16.44 -16.99 7.86
N TYR A 53 -15.73 -15.87 7.74
CA TYR A 53 -15.88 -14.98 6.59
C TYR A 53 -15.67 -15.80 5.32
N ARG A 54 -16.70 -15.90 4.48
CA ARG A 54 -16.63 -16.53 3.17
C ARG A 54 -16.83 -15.46 2.13
N VAL A 55 -15.94 -15.41 1.16
CA VAL A 55 -16.15 -14.63 -0.05
C VAL A 55 -17.33 -15.25 -0.81
N THR A 56 -18.28 -14.41 -1.19
CA THR A 56 -19.45 -14.82 -1.97
C THR A 56 -19.43 -14.17 -3.36
N GLU A 57 -20.33 -14.59 -4.24
CA GLU A 57 -20.56 -13.90 -5.52
C GLU A 57 -21.00 -12.43 -5.34
N GLU A 58 -21.60 -12.08 -4.20
CA GLU A 58 -21.86 -10.67 -3.87
C GLU A 58 -20.56 -9.93 -3.55
N THR A 59 -19.68 -10.52 -2.74
CA THR A 59 -18.37 -9.95 -2.44
C THR A 59 -17.55 -9.72 -3.71
N VAL A 60 -17.55 -10.68 -4.64
CA VAL A 60 -16.84 -10.54 -5.92
C VAL A 60 -17.47 -9.44 -6.79
N ARG A 61 -18.79 -9.30 -6.80
CA ARG A 61 -19.47 -8.19 -7.49
C ARG A 61 -19.12 -6.83 -6.88
N ASP A 62 -19.00 -6.76 -5.55
CA ASP A 62 -18.59 -5.55 -4.84
C ASP A 62 -17.16 -5.15 -5.23
N VAL A 63 -16.22 -6.11 -5.25
CA VAL A 63 -14.85 -5.88 -5.76
C VAL A 63 -14.89 -5.39 -7.20
N ARG A 64 -15.58 -6.08 -8.10
CA ARG A 64 -15.69 -5.67 -9.51
C ARG A 64 -16.23 -4.25 -9.69
N SER A 65 -17.11 -3.81 -8.80
CA SER A 65 -17.73 -2.49 -8.89
C SER A 65 -16.74 -1.32 -8.70
N MET A 66 -15.57 -1.55 -8.07
CA MET A 66 -14.53 -0.53 -7.89
C MET A 66 -13.84 -0.15 -9.21
N TYR A 67 -13.90 -1.03 -10.21
CA TYR A 67 -13.31 -0.82 -11.54
C TYR A 67 -14.24 -0.09 -12.51
N LYS A 68 -15.38 0.45 -12.05
CA LYS A 68 -16.22 1.29 -12.91
C LYS A 68 -15.47 2.57 -13.31
N SER A 69 -15.56 2.93 -14.58
CA SER A 69 -14.92 4.13 -15.12
C SER A 69 -15.45 5.42 -14.48
N LEU A 70 -14.56 6.38 -14.24
CA LEU A 70 -14.94 7.77 -13.95
C LEU A 70 -14.89 8.58 -15.25
N LEU A 71 -16.06 8.90 -15.79
CA LEU A 71 -16.22 9.48 -17.13
C LEU A 71 -16.11 11.01 -17.16
N TYR A 72 -15.72 11.59 -16.04
CA TYR A 72 -15.80 13.00 -15.76
C TYR A 72 -14.51 13.51 -15.14
N GLU A 73 -14.11 14.71 -15.55
CA GLU A 73 -13.05 15.47 -14.89
C GLU A 73 -13.67 16.53 -13.98
N TYR A 74 -13.22 16.54 -12.73
CA TYR A 74 -13.69 17.43 -11.67
C TYR A 74 -12.57 18.36 -11.22
N ASP A 75 -12.99 19.53 -10.73
CA ASP A 75 -12.17 20.49 -10.01
C ASP A 75 -13.08 21.30 -9.08
N TYR A 76 -13.01 21.04 -7.78
CA TYR A 76 -13.88 21.70 -6.80
C TYR A 76 -13.26 21.73 -5.41
N GLU A 77 -13.75 22.68 -4.60
CA GLU A 77 -13.58 22.61 -3.15
C GLU A 77 -14.56 21.59 -2.55
N VAL A 78 -14.05 20.68 -1.72
CA VAL A 78 -14.85 19.69 -0.98
C VAL A 78 -15.84 20.42 -0.08
N GLN A 79 -17.12 20.06 -0.15
CA GLN A 79 -18.12 20.71 0.68
C GLN A 79 -17.97 20.28 2.16
N PRO A 80 -18.16 21.20 3.12
CA PRO A 80 -17.99 20.87 4.54
C PRO A 80 -18.88 19.73 5.06
N ASP A 81 -20.09 19.56 4.51
CA ASP A 81 -21.02 18.49 4.88
C ASP A 81 -20.60 17.11 4.34
N TRP A 82 -19.58 17.05 3.47
CA TRP A 82 -18.97 15.81 3.00
C TRP A 82 -17.86 15.30 3.92
N VAL A 83 -17.46 16.11 4.90
CA VAL A 83 -16.38 15.81 5.83
C VAL A 83 -16.96 15.31 7.15
N GLU A 84 -16.64 14.09 7.51
CA GLU A 84 -16.83 13.56 8.85
C GLU A 84 -15.54 13.69 9.66
N GLY A 85 -15.63 14.03 10.94
CA GLY A 85 -14.46 14.23 11.79
C GLY A 85 -13.85 15.63 11.63
N SER A 86 -12.52 15.73 11.71
CA SER A 86 -11.81 17.00 11.58
C SER A 86 -10.51 16.83 10.82
N ILE A 87 -10.40 17.50 9.67
CA ILE A 87 -9.19 17.48 8.84
C ILE A 87 -8.05 18.09 9.66
N PRO A 88 -6.94 17.38 9.87
CA PRO A 88 -5.88 17.91 10.71
C PRO A 88 -5.20 19.13 10.08
N SER A 89 -5.08 20.22 10.85
CA SER A 89 -4.49 21.48 10.38
C SER A 89 -2.99 21.41 10.09
N ASP A 90 -2.32 20.35 10.55
CA ASP A 90 -0.90 20.08 10.31
C ASP A 90 -0.65 19.08 9.17
N LEU A 91 -1.72 18.58 8.52
CA LEU A 91 -1.65 17.92 7.22
C LEU A 91 -1.64 18.99 6.12
N VAL A 92 -0.44 19.35 5.63
CA VAL A 92 -0.26 20.39 4.62
C VAL A 92 0.53 19.83 3.45
N GLY A 93 -0.04 19.91 2.25
CA GLY A 93 0.55 19.38 1.03
C GLY A 93 -0.52 18.89 0.05
N THR A 94 -0.10 18.08 -0.91
CA THR A 94 -0.99 17.53 -1.94
C THR A 94 -0.79 16.03 -2.06
N TYR A 95 -1.86 15.27 -1.84
CA TYR A 95 -1.91 13.84 -2.12
C TYR A 95 -2.28 13.64 -3.59
N PHE A 96 -1.42 12.96 -4.34
CA PHE A 96 -1.67 12.55 -5.71
C PHE A 96 -1.89 11.04 -5.77
N ARG A 97 -2.75 10.59 -6.68
CA ARG A 97 -2.85 9.17 -7.05
C ARG A 97 -3.05 9.01 -8.54
N ASN A 98 -2.46 7.98 -9.13
CA ASN A 98 -2.69 7.56 -10.50
C ASN A 98 -3.42 6.22 -10.55
N GLY A 99 -4.02 5.90 -11.69
CA GLY A 99 -4.71 4.64 -11.91
C GLY A 99 -5.51 4.63 -13.20
N PRO A 100 -6.04 3.47 -13.60
CA PRO A 100 -6.87 3.36 -14.79
C PRO A 100 -8.28 3.92 -14.52
N GLY A 101 -8.50 5.17 -14.93
CA GLY A 101 -9.77 5.88 -14.73
C GLY A 101 -10.85 5.53 -15.76
N LEU A 102 -10.45 5.04 -16.94
CA LEU A 102 -11.36 4.57 -17.99
C LEU A 102 -11.05 3.11 -18.31
N GLN A 103 -11.98 2.23 -17.94
CA GLN A 103 -11.99 0.85 -18.42
C GLN A 103 -12.68 0.82 -19.79
N VAL A 104 -11.94 0.50 -20.85
CA VAL A 104 -12.50 0.35 -22.20
C VAL A 104 -12.82 -1.13 -22.45
N ASN A 105 -14.11 -1.46 -22.48
CA ASN A 105 -14.59 -2.78 -22.89
C ASN A 105 -15.26 -2.65 -24.27
N THR A 106 -14.55 -2.94 -25.35
CA THR A 106 -15.06 -2.73 -26.72
C THR A 106 -15.97 -3.87 -27.22
N GLY A 107 -16.37 -4.81 -26.37
CA GLY A 107 -17.17 -5.97 -26.77
C GLY A 107 -16.45 -6.96 -27.72
N LYS A 108 -15.32 -6.58 -28.31
CA LYS A 108 -14.44 -7.43 -29.14
C LYS A 108 -13.26 -8.01 -28.37
N THR A 109 -12.80 -7.33 -27.31
CA THR A 109 -11.75 -7.80 -26.39
C THR A 109 -12.01 -7.29 -24.98
N GLN A 110 -11.95 -8.18 -23.99
CA GLN A 110 -11.89 -7.78 -22.58
C GLN A 110 -10.43 -7.46 -22.27
N ARG A 111 -10.12 -6.17 -22.07
CA ARG A 111 -8.78 -5.71 -21.70
C ARG A 111 -8.54 -5.85 -20.20
N HIS A 112 -7.29 -6.07 -19.81
CA HIS A 112 -6.91 -6.15 -18.40
C HIS A 112 -7.14 -4.79 -17.72
N THR A 113 -7.38 -4.76 -16.41
CA THR A 113 -7.60 -3.48 -15.68
C THR A 113 -6.44 -2.49 -15.91
N PHE A 114 -5.21 -3.00 -16.00
CA PHE A 114 -3.99 -2.20 -16.21
C PHE A 114 -3.87 -1.60 -17.62
N ASP A 115 -4.72 -1.99 -18.56
CA ASP A 115 -4.76 -1.40 -19.90
C ASP A 115 -5.63 -0.13 -19.95
N GLY A 116 -6.33 0.21 -18.87
CA GLY A 116 -7.20 1.38 -18.82
C GLY A 116 -6.42 2.71 -18.84
N ASP A 117 -7.01 3.75 -19.40
CA ASP A 117 -6.36 5.05 -19.54
C ASP A 117 -6.08 5.69 -18.17
N GLY A 118 -4.88 6.24 -18.02
CA GLY A 118 -4.41 6.87 -16.79
C GLY A 118 -5.20 8.12 -16.43
N MET A 119 -5.60 8.18 -15.17
CA MET A 119 -6.27 9.31 -14.56
C MET A 119 -5.56 9.67 -13.26
N VAL A 120 -4.96 10.85 -13.24
CA VAL A 120 -4.35 11.41 -12.04
C VAL A 120 -5.41 12.19 -11.29
N LEU A 121 -5.44 12.01 -9.97
CA LEU A 121 -6.27 12.80 -9.06
C LEU A 121 -5.42 13.42 -7.96
N SER A 122 -5.94 14.49 -7.36
CA SER A 122 -5.33 15.15 -6.21
C SER A 122 -6.33 15.55 -5.12
N PHE A 123 -5.83 15.56 -3.89
CA PHE A 123 -6.42 16.24 -2.74
C PHE A 123 -5.37 17.21 -2.18
N SER A 124 -5.65 18.51 -2.22
CA SER A 124 -4.76 19.55 -1.71
C SER A 124 -5.23 20.05 -0.35
N PHE A 125 -4.32 20.02 0.63
CA PHE A 125 -4.54 20.44 2.02
C PHE A 125 -3.64 21.64 2.33
N ASP A 126 -4.22 22.77 2.72
CA ASP A 126 -3.50 24.02 3.00
C ASP A 126 -3.34 24.34 4.51
N GLY A 127 -3.75 23.39 5.36
CA GLY A 127 -3.79 23.54 6.82
C GLY A 127 -5.08 24.16 7.35
N THR A 128 -6.02 24.50 6.47
CA THR A 128 -7.40 24.82 6.82
C THR A 128 -8.31 23.59 6.66
N PRO A 129 -9.57 23.64 7.11
CA PRO A 129 -10.55 22.59 6.80
C PRO A 129 -10.94 22.50 5.32
N ALA A 130 -10.56 23.47 4.48
CA ALA A 130 -10.84 23.43 3.05
C ALA A 130 -9.90 22.43 2.36
N VAL A 131 -10.47 21.62 1.47
CA VAL A 131 -9.70 20.67 0.65
C VAL A 131 -10.15 20.82 -0.79
N ARG A 132 -9.20 20.92 -1.71
CA ARG A 132 -9.51 20.94 -3.15
C ARG A 132 -9.30 19.55 -3.74
N PHE A 133 -10.32 19.03 -4.42
CA PHE A 133 -10.24 17.80 -5.19
C PHE A 133 -10.12 18.12 -6.68
N LYS A 134 -9.29 17.36 -7.39
CA LYS A 134 -9.16 17.44 -8.84
C LYS A 134 -8.89 16.06 -9.44
N ASN A 135 -9.35 15.82 -10.66
CA ASN A 135 -8.85 14.72 -11.49
C ASN A 135 -8.76 15.11 -12.95
N LYS A 136 -7.76 14.53 -13.65
CA LYS A 136 -7.56 14.68 -15.09
C LYS A 136 -7.09 13.37 -15.71
N PHE A 137 -7.55 13.08 -16.91
CA PHE A 137 -6.98 12.03 -17.73
C PHE A 137 -5.66 12.50 -18.31
N VAL A 138 -4.65 11.61 -18.26
CA VAL A 138 -3.38 11.86 -18.92
C VAL A 138 -3.64 11.77 -20.42
N ARG A 139 -3.39 12.87 -21.14
CA ARG A 139 -3.65 12.98 -22.58
C ARG A 139 -2.51 12.34 -23.37
N THR A 140 -2.32 11.04 -23.18
CA THR A 140 -1.30 10.28 -23.90
C THR A 140 -1.67 10.18 -25.38
N LYS A 141 -0.69 9.91 -26.26
CA LYS A 141 -1.01 9.47 -27.62
C LYS A 141 -1.94 8.27 -27.58
N GLY A 142 -1.90 7.43 -26.54
CA GLY A 142 -2.83 6.32 -26.34
C GLY A 142 -4.28 6.72 -26.10
N PHE A 143 -4.50 7.68 -25.22
CA PHE A 143 -5.81 8.27 -24.96
C PHE A 143 -6.40 8.94 -26.22
N VAL A 144 -5.53 9.37 -27.15
CA VAL A 144 -5.88 9.94 -28.45
C VAL A 144 -5.97 8.88 -29.57
N ASP A 145 -5.10 7.86 -29.61
CA ASP A 145 -4.80 6.92 -30.72
C ASP A 145 -4.34 5.46 -30.33
N GLU A 146 -4.25 5.07 -29.04
CA GLU A 146 -3.85 3.77 -28.37
C GLU A 146 -2.37 3.26 -28.39
N GLN A 147 -1.50 3.55 -27.37
CA GLN A 147 -0.24 2.80 -27.07
C GLN A 147 0.31 2.90 -25.61
N ASN A 148 0.36 4.10 -25.00
CA ASN A 148 0.87 4.33 -23.62
C ASN A 148 -0.27 4.84 -22.73
N CYS A 149 -0.53 4.22 -21.58
CA CYS A 149 -1.65 4.59 -20.70
C CYS A 149 -1.27 5.52 -19.54
N ALA A 150 0.02 5.69 -19.20
CA ALA A 150 0.49 6.58 -18.14
C ALA A 150 -0.28 6.46 -16.81
N ASN A 151 -0.58 5.24 -16.35
CA ASN A 151 -1.59 4.97 -15.32
C ASN A 151 -1.06 4.38 -14.00
N THR A 152 0.24 4.10 -13.88
CA THR A 152 0.76 3.26 -12.79
C THR A 152 1.18 4.07 -11.56
N GLY A 153 2.06 5.05 -11.75
CA GLY A 153 2.61 5.87 -10.67
C GLY A 153 2.53 7.36 -10.96
N VAL A 154 2.80 8.18 -9.95
CA VAL A 154 2.88 9.64 -10.09
C VAL A 154 3.86 10.24 -9.09
N VAL A 155 4.71 11.16 -9.54
CA VAL A 155 5.72 11.81 -8.69
C VAL A 155 5.84 13.29 -9.00
N ALA A 156 5.89 14.12 -7.96
CA ALA A 156 6.27 15.53 -8.06
C ALA A 156 7.71 15.69 -7.55
N TRP A 157 8.64 16.10 -8.43
CA TRP A 157 10.06 16.14 -8.14
C TRP A 157 10.78 17.24 -8.94
N GLY A 158 11.73 17.94 -8.32
CA GLY A 158 12.53 18.97 -9.01
C GLY A 158 11.70 20.11 -9.63
N GLY A 159 10.56 20.46 -9.01
CA GLY A 159 9.62 21.45 -9.52
C GLY A 159 8.77 21.00 -10.72
N ARG A 160 8.80 19.72 -11.06
CA ARG A 160 8.03 19.09 -12.15
C ARG A 160 7.15 17.97 -11.60
N MET A 161 6.23 17.47 -12.41
CA MET A 161 5.39 16.34 -12.06
C MET A 161 5.29 15.36 -13.22
N TYR A 162 5.32 14.07 -12.92
CA TYR A 162 5.35 13.00 -13.91
C TYR A 162 4.30 11.93 -13.59
N ALA A 163 3.49 11.55 -14.57
CA ALA A 163 2.74 10.30 -14.58
C ALA A 163 3.61 9.19 -15.17
N LEU A 164 3.67 8.04 -14.51
CA LEU A 164 4.60 6.95 -14.82
C LEU A 164 3.84 5.70 -15.31
N TYR A 165 4.45 4.98 -16.25
CA TYR A 165 3.98 3.70 -16.78
C TYR A 165 5.16 2.83 -17.15
N GLU A 166 5.13 1.57 -16.71
CA GLU A 166 6.27 0.66 -16.72
C GLU A 166 6.89 0.40 -18.11
N SER A 167 6.09 0.55 -19.17
CA SER A 167 6.51 0.23 -20.55
C SER A 167 6.67 1.45 -21.44
N GLY A 168 6.82 2.66 -20.89
CA GLY A 168 6.96 3.87 -21.70
C GLY A 168 7.64 5.04 -21.00
N LEU A 169 7.76 6.13 -21.75
CA LEU A 169 8.24 7.40 -21.23
C LEU A 169 7.24 7.97 -20.20
N PRO A 170 7.74 8.63 -19.14
CA PRO A 170 6.89 9.39 -18.25
C PRO A 170 6.19 10.53 -19.01
N HIS A 171 4.99 10.89 -18.58
CA HIS A 171 4.27 12.05 -19.09
C HIS A 171 4.38 13.19 -18.09
N GLU A 172 4.90 14.34 -18.51
CA GLU A 172 5.00 15.52 -17.67
C GLU A 172 3.63 16.21 -17.56
N LEU A 173 3.29 16.60 -16.34
CA LEU A 173 2.05 17.25 -15.99
C LEU A 173 2.34 18.60 -15.31
N ASP A 174 1.45 19.56 -15.50
CA ASP A 174 1.40 20.74 -14.63
C ASP A 174 0.80 20.33 -13.27
N PRO A 175 1.49 20.51 -12.14
CA PRO A 175 1.03 20.01 -10.84
C PRO A 175 -0.16 20.77 -10.26
N ALA A 176 -0.42 22.01 -10.70
CA ALA A 176 -1.54 22.81 -10.23
C ALA A 176 -2.84 22.48 -10.98
N THR A 177 -2.73 22.22 -12.29
CA THR A 177 -3.89 22.01 -13.17
C THR A 177 -4.09 20.54 -13.56
N LEU A 178 -3.09 19.68 -13.37
CA LEU A 178 -2.99 18.31 -13.87
C LEU A 178 -3.06 18.19 -15.41
N SER A 179 -2.84 19.30 -16.13
CA SER A 179 -2.81 19.30 -17.59
C SER A 179 -1.56 18.57 -18.11
N THR A 180 -1.72 17.75 -19.14
CA THR A 180 -0.61 17.02 -19.77
C THR A 180 0.23 17.95 -20.64
N LEU A 181 1.54 18.03 -20.35
CA LEU A 181 2.52 18.79 -21.14
C LEU A 181 3.12 17.93 -22.26
N GLY A 182 3.20 16.61 -22.06
CA GLY A 182 3.65 15.63 -23.07
C GLY A 182 4.56 14.56 -22.50
N GLU A 183 5.06 13.67 -23.35
CA GLU A 183 6.12 12.71 -22.98
C GLU A 183 7.40 13.45 -22.60
N SER A 184 8.12 12.91 -21.61
CA SER A 184 9.32 13.51 -21.07
C SER A 184 10.44 12.48 -20.95
N THR A 185 11.66 12.91 -21.25
CA THR A 185 12.90 12.16 -20.97
C THR A 185 13.55 12.65 -19.67
N VAL A 186 12.74 13.17 -18.74
CA VAL A 186 13.18 13.82 -17.49
C VAL A 186 14.22 14.91 -17.83
N GLY A 187 13.87 15.79 -18.76
CA GLY A 187 14.77 16.87 -19.23
C GLY A 187 15.97 16.40 -20.05
N GLY A 188 15.85 15.29 -20.81
CA GLY A 188 16.93 14.75 -21.64
C GLY A 188 17.90 13.83 -20.92
N GLN A 189 17.55 13.36 -19.71
CA GLN A 189 18.43 12.61 -18.81
C GLN A 189 18.18 11.09 -18.86
N LEU A 190 17.05 10.64 -19.40
CA LEU A 190 16.80 9.22 -19.64
C LEU A 190 17.58 8.71 -20.85
N GLU A 191 18.16 7.52 -20.69
CA GLU A 191 18.94 6.86 -21.75
C GLU A 191 18.12 5.82 -22.54
N THR A 192 16.93 5.49 -22.05
CA THR A 192 16.02 4.51 -22.66
C THR A 192 14.61 5.11 -22.76
N PRO A 193 13.76 4.61 -23.67
CA PRO A 193 12.40 5.11 -23.83
C PRO A 193 11.43 4.58 -22.75
N VAL A 194 11.95 4.10 -21.62
CA VAL A 194 11.15 3.54 -20.52
C VAL A 194 11.66 4.05 -19.19
N LEU A 195 10.75 4.33 -18.25
CA LEU A 195 11.06 4.58 -16.86
C LEU A 195 10.06 3.79 -16.01
N ALA A 196 10.55 3.01 -15.06
CA ALA A 196 9.69 2.24 -14.19
C ALA A 196 8.75 3.14 -13.39
N ALA A 197 7.58 2.61 -13.04
CA ALA A 197 6.59 3.34 -12.25
C ALA A 197 6.93 3.42 -10.77
N HIS A 198 7.78 2.51 -10.28
CA HIS A 198 8.24 2.49 -8.91
C HIS A 198 9.60 3.15 -8.73
N TYR A 199 9.73 3.83 -7.61
CA TYR A 199 10.92 4.57 -7.24
C TYR A 199 11.04 4.62 -5.72
N ARG A 200 12.18 5.10 -5.22
CA ARG A 200 12.36 5.45 -3.81
C ARG A 200 12.85 6.88 -3.68
N VAL A 201 12.42 7.57 -2.63
CA VAL A 201 13.00 8.87 -2.25
C VAL A 201 13.93 8.57 -1.08
N VAL A 202 15.23 8.73 -1.29
CA VAL A 202 16.24 8.50 -0.25
C VAL A 202 16.68 9.84 0.30
N THR A 203 16.73 9.95 1.63
CA THR A 203 17.21 11.14 2.32
C THR A 203 18.60 10.88 2.88
N ASP A 204 19.55 11.73 2.54
CA ASP A 204 20.88 11.72 3.13
C ASP A 204 20.77 12.13 4.62
N PRO A 205 21.17 11.26 5.56
CA PRO A 205 20.96 11.52 6.98
C PRO A 205 21.86 12.64 7.53
N ALA A 206 22.97 12.96 6.87
CA ALA A 206 23.91 13.99 7.32
C ALA A 206 23.51 15.39 6.85
N THR A 207 22.94 15.50 5.65
CA THR A 207 22.64 16.78 4.98
C THR A 207 21.15 17.06 4.85
N GLY A 208 20.29 16.04 4.95
CA GLY A 208 18.86 16.13 4.64
C GLY A 208 18.57 16.24 3.14
N ALA A 209 19.59 16.17 2.28
CA ALA A 209 19.39 16.18 0.83
C ALA A 209 18.59 14.95 0.39
N ARG A 210 17.61 15.14 -0.50
CA ARG A 210 16.76 14.07 -1.00
C ARG A 210 17.09 13.78 -2.46
N ASP A 211 17.12 12.50 -2.81
CA ASP A 211 17.28 12.03 -4.19
C ASP A 211 16.14 11.08 -4.58
N TRP A 212 15.59 11.28 -5.77
CA TRP A 212 14.62 10.38 -6.41
C TRP A 212 15.40 9.27 -7.11
N VAL A 213 15.38 8.09 -6.50
CA VAL A 213 15.99 6.87 -7.03
C VAL A 213 15.00 6.14 -7.92
N ALA A 214 15.26 6.13 -9.22
CA ALA A 214 14.41 5.51 -10.23
C ALA A 214 15.19 4.48 -11.05
N PHE A 215 14.50 3.68 -11.85
CA PHE A 215 15.18 2.75 -12.75
C PHE A 215 14.45 2.58 -14.08
N SER A 216 15.19 2.19 -15.11
CA SER A 216 14.66 1.69 -16.37
C SER A 216 14.90 0.19 -16.45
N SER A 217 13.91 -0.57 -16.93
CA SER A 217 14.05 -1.98 -17.27
C SER A 217 13.96 -2.16 -18.77
N ASN A 218 15.11 -2.26 -19.43
CA ASN A 218 15.20 -2.32 -20.89
C ASN A 218 15.42 -3.77 -21.35
N ALA A 219 14.33 -4.44 -21.72
CA ALA A 219 14.37 -5.79 -22.24
C ALA A 219 14.79 -5.81 -23.72
N GLY A 220 15.73 -6.70 -24.08
CA GLY A 220 16.17 -6.88 -25.45
C GLY A 220 16.71 -8.28 -25.74
N LEU A 221 17.21 -8.48 -26.96
CA LEU A 221 17.71 -9.79 -27.43
C LEU A 221 18.87 -10.36 -26.60
N ARG A 222 19.62 -9.49 -25.89
CA ARG A 222 20.75 -9.88 -25.04
C ARG A 222 20.36 -10.12 -23.57
N GLY A 223 19.06 -10.09 -23.25
CA GLY A 223 18.55 -10.10 -21.88
C GLY A 223 18.02 -8.73 -21.49
N THR A 224 17.85 -8.52 -20.18
CA THR A 224 17.28 -7.28 -19.62
C THR A 224 18.38 -6.46 -18.97
N GLU A 225 18.55 -5.21 -19.40
CA GLU A 225 19.44 -4.24 -18.76
C GLU A 225 18.62 -3.36 -17.79
N LEU A 226 19.06 -3.28 -16.54
CA LEU A 226 18.54 -2.32 -15.58
C LEU A 226 19.49 -1.13 -15.49
N ILE A 227 18.96 0.09 -15.57
CA ILE A 227 19.70 1.34 -15.39
C ILE A 227 19.10 2.08 -14.20
N PHE A 228 19.93 2.42 -13.21
CA PHE A 228 19.50 3.08 -11.97
C PHE A 228 19.91 4.55 -11.96
N TYR A 229 18.93 5.42 -11.81
CA TYR A 229 19.04 6.87 -11.78
C TYR A 229 18.87 7.41 -10.36
N GLU A 230 19.51 8.52 -10.04
CA GLU A 230 19.35 9.24 -8.77
C GLU A 230 19.25 10.73 -9.10
N PHE A 231 18.05 11.30 -9.04
CA PHE A 231 17.80 12.70 -9.40
C PHE A 231 17.70 13.59 -8.15
N ASP A 232 18.42 14.71 -8.11
CA ASP A 232 18.39 15.62 -6.96
C ASP A 232 17.04 16.34 -6.79
N ALA A 233 16.65 16.64 -5.54
CA ALA A 233 15.38 17.30 -5.26
C ALA A 233 15.29 18.77 -5.72
N GLU A 234 16.41 19.49 -5.84
CA GLU A 234 16.39 20.93 -6.14
C GLU A 234 16.04 21.21 -7.60
N ARG A 235 16.61 20.43 -8.51
CA ARG A 235 16.53 20.65 -9.97
C ARG A 235 16.16 19.41 -10.76
N GLY A 236 16.03 18.25 -10.11
CA GLY A 236 15.77 16.99 -10.78
C GLY A 236 16.92 16.52 -11.66
N ARG A 237 18.18 16.88 -11.36
CA ARG A 237 19.33 16.49 -12.16
C ARG A 237 19.90 15.15 -11.69
N GLN A 238 20.26 14.32 -12.66
CA GLN A 238 20.92 13.05 -12.43
C GLN A 238 22.25 13.28 -11.71
N ARG A 239 22.46 12.54 -10.62
CA ARG A 239 23.71 12.48 -9.87
C ARG A 239 24.68 11.55 -10.60
N GLY A 240 25.79 12.11 -11.08
CA GLY A 240 26.88 11.34 -11.68
C GLY A 240 26.43 10.43 -12.83
N THR A 241 27.15 9.33 -13.03
CA THR A 241 26.79 8.31 -14.04
C THR A 241 25.81 7.29 -13.43
N PRO A 242 24.71 6.95 -14.14
CA PRO A 242 23.78 5.90 -13.71
C PRO A 242 24.48 4.55 -13.51
N ALA A 243 24.07 3.82 -12.46
CA ALA A 243 24.53 2.44 -12.24
C ALA A 243 23.76 1.48 -13.16
N ARG A 244 24.33 0.29 -13.40
CA ARG A 244 23.75 -0.68 -14.33
C ARG A 244 23.83 -2.11 -13.81
N LEU A 245 22.85 -2.93 -14.20
CA LEU A 245 22.89 -4.37 -14.04
C LEU A 245 22.40 -5.04 -15.33
N GLN A 246 23.28 -5.82 -15.97
CA GLN A 246 22.87 -6.72 -17.05
C GLN A 246 22.41 -8.04 -16.44
N LEU A 247 21.12 -8.35 -16.58
CA LEU A 247 20.59 -9.64 -16.15
C LEU A 247 20.93 -10.73 -17.17
N PRO A 248 21.14 -11.98 -16.72
CA PRO A 248 21.42 -13.11 -17.61
C PRO A 248 20.26 -13.37 -18.59
N ALA A 249 20.55 -14.07 -19.69
CA ALA A 249 19.67 -14.21 -20.85
C ALA A 249 18.20 -14.55 -20.50
N GLY A 250 17.27 -13.78 -21.06
CA GLY A 250 15.83 -13.89 -20.84
C GLY A 250 15.16 -12.53 -20.64
N MET A 251 13.83 -12.49 -20.80
CA MET A 251 13.01 -11.34 -20.42
C MET A 251 12.78 -11.39 -18.90
N ALA A 252 13.25 -10.39 -18.17
CA ALA A 252 13.02 -10.26 -16.74
C ALA A 252 11.90 -9.26 -16.50
N LEU A 253 10.91 -9.63 -15.69
CA LEU A 253 9.89 -8.70 -15.21
C LEU A 253 10.37 -8.12 -13.88
N VAL A 254 10.77 -6.85 -13.89
CA VAL A 254 11.18 -6.09 -12.70
C VAL A 254 10.20 -4.94 -12.53
N HIS A 255 9.27 -5.10 -11.59
CA HIS A 255 8.21 -4.12 -11.32
C HIS A 255 8.67 -3.01 -10.37
N ASP A 256 9.29 -3.40 -9.26
CA ASP A 256 9.72 -2.52 -8.17
C ASP A 256 11.19 -2.79 -7.80
N ILE A 257 11.78 -1.84 -7.08
CA ILE A 257 13.11 -1.94 -6.47
C ILE A 257 13.04 -1.48 -5.02
N ALA A 258 13.86 -2.09 -4.17
CA ALA A 258 14.18 -1.52 -2.88
C ALA A 258 15.58 -0.89 -2.91
N VAL A 259 15.89 -0.06 -1.94
CA VAL A 259 17.16 0.64 -1.84
C VAL A 259 17.64 0.54 -0.40
N THR A 260 18.95 0.43 -0.22
CA THR A 260 19.66 0.51 1.06
C THR A 260 20.69 1.64 0.97
N GLU A 261 21.41 1.92 2.06
CA GLU A 261 22.53 2.88 2.05
C GLU A 261 23.49 2.62 0.89
N ASP A 262 23.86 1.35 0.67
CA ASP A 262 24.94 0.97 -0.24
C ASP A 262 24.47 0.23 -1.50
N TYR A 263 23.23 -0.25 -1.57
CA TYR A 263 22.75 -1.11 -2.67
C TYR A 263 21.36 -0.73 -3.20
N TYR A 264 21.18 -0.83 -4.52
CA TYR A 264 19.88 -1.12 -5.10
C TYR A 264 19.59 -2.62 -4.94
N VAL A 265 18.36 -2.97 -4.58
CA VAL A 265 17.93 -4.35 -4.31
C VAL A 265 16.85 -4.72 -5.31
N VAL A 266 17.10 -5.79 -6.07
CA VAL A 266 16.20 -6.27 -7.13
C VAL A 266 15.82 -7.72 -6.86
N HIS A 267 14.55 -8.01 -6.64
CA HIS A 267 14.04 -9.37 -6.46
C HIS A 267 13.48 -9.91 -7.79
N LEU A 268 14.16 -10.91 -8.35
CA LEU A 268 13.69 -11.60 -9.54
C LEU A 268 12.98 -12.89 -9.18
N GLY A 269 11.68 -12.94 -9.45
CA GLY A 269 10.90 -14.16 -9.36
C GLY A 269 11.27 -15.16 -10.46
N PRO A 270 11.07 -16.47 -10.22
CA PRO A 270 11.35 -17.51 -11.19
C PRO A 270 10.28 -17.53 -12.30
N LEU A 271 10.54 -16.81 -13.38
CA LEU A 271 9.68 -16.75 -14.56
C LEU A 271 10.39 -17.34 -15.80
N ASP A 272 9.66 -18.16 -16.56
CA ASP A 272 10.04 -18.54 -17.91
C ASP A 272 9.21 -17.75 -18.93
N PHE A 273 9.80 -17.44 -20.09
CA PHE A 273 9.09 -16.82 -21.21
C PHE A 273 8.59 -17.88 -22.20
N ASP A 274 7.29 -17.86 -22.49
CA ASP A 274 6.64 -18.74 -23.45
C ASP A 274 6.68 -18.15 -24.86
N GLY A 275 7.79 -18.42 -25.57
CA GLY A 275 7.99 -17.93 -26.92
C GLY A 275 6.98 -18.46 -27.94
N ALA A 276 6.37 -19.63 -27.69
CA ALA A 276 5.33 -20.16 -28.57
C ALA A 276 4.06 -19.33 -28.44
N ARG A 277 3.58 -19.10 -27.21
CA ARG A 277 2.42 -18.24 -26.95
C ARG A 277 2.64 -16.81 -27.43
N PHE A 278 3.86 -16.28 -27.31
CA PHE A 278 4.21 -14.99 -27.88
C PHE A 278 3.95 -14.94 -29.40
N VAL A 279 4.41 -15.95 -30.14
CA VAL A 279 4.25 -16.00 -31.60
C VAL A 279 2.80 -16.27 -32.02
N THR A 280 2.10 -17.17 -31.33
CA THR A 280 0.74 -17.57 -31.73
C THR A 280 -0.33 -16.60 -31.28
N ASP A 281 -0.21 -16.04 -30.07
CA ASP A 281 -1.29 -15.33 -29.40
C ASP A 281 -0.98 -13.85 -29.24
N TYR A 282 0.21 -13.48 -28.74
CA TYR A 282 0.54 -12.07 -28.54
C TYR A 282 0.67 -11.31 -29.87
N ILE A 283 1.43 -11.84 -30.84
CA ILE A 283 1.55 -11.22 -32.19
C ILE A 283 0.19 -11.10 -32.88
N THR A 284 -0.74 -12.01 -32.61
CA THR A 284 -2.10 -11.98 -33.17
C THR A 284 -3.11 -11.23 -32.29
N SER A 285 -2.62 -10.51 -31.27
CA SER A 285 -3.43 -9.70 -30.34
C SER A 285 -4.51 -10.48 -29.59
N ARG A 286 -4.26 -11.76 -29.30
CA ARG A 286 -5.15 -12.65 -28.55
C ARG A 286 -4.84 -12.71 -27.05
N CYS A 287 -3.64 -12.29 -26.64
CA CYS A 287 -3.24 -12.21 -25.25
C CYS A 287 -2.32 -11.01 -25.01
N SER A 288 -2.13 -10.66 -23.74
CA SER A 288 -1.13 -9.70 -23.29
C SER A 288 0.29 -10.32 -23.27
N ILE A 289 1.31 -9.47 -23.17
CA ILE A 289 2.71 -9.95 -23.02
C ILE A 289 2.93 -10.66 -21.68
N ALA A 290 2.22 -10.23 -20.63
CA ALA A 290 2.29 -10.85 -19.30
C ALA A 290 1.80 -12.30 -19.32
N GLU A 291 0.79 -12.61 -20.15
CA GLU A 291 0.31 -13.98 -20.35
C GLU A 291 1.32 -14.89 -21.07
N CYS A 292 2.38 -14.32 -21.66
CA CYS A 292 3.51 -15.08 -22.19
C CYS A 292 4.55 -15.41 -21.11
N LEU A 293 4.34 -15.02 -19.85
CA LEU A 293 5.20 -15.37 -18.73
C LEU A 293 4.59 -16.52 -17.95
N ARG A 294 5.44 -17.44 -17.48
CA ARG A 294 5.03 -18.60 -16.69
C ARG A 294 5.84 -18.68 -15.42
N TYR A 295 5.14 -18.67 -14.29
CA TYR A 295 5.72 -18.84 -12.96
C TYR A 295 6.25 -20.27 -12.75
N ARG A 296 7.41 -20.38 -12.13
CA ARG A 296 8.12 -21.64 -11.86
C ARG A 296 8.31 -21.82 -10.35
N PRO A 297 7.30 -22.34 -9.62
CA PRO A 297 7.40 -22.53 -8.17
C PRO A 297 8.47 -23.57 -7.77
N ASP A 298 8.95 -24.36 -8.74
CA ASP A 298 10.01 -25.36 -8.56
C ASP A 298 11.44 -24.77 -8.58
N LYS A 299 11.60 -23.48 -8.90
CA LYS A 299 12.91 -22.81 -9.00
C LYS A 299 13.03 -21.70 -7.94
N PRO A 300 14.23 -21.44 -7.40
CA PRO A 300 14.42 -20.34 -6.46
C PRO A 300 14.22 -18.99 -7.14
N SER A 301 13.81 -17.99 -6.36
CA SER A 301 13.93 -16.59 -6.77
C SER A 301 15.37 -16.12 -6.52
N ARG A 302 15.73 -14.95 -7.07
CA ARG A 302 17.09 -14.40 -6.92
C ARG A 302 17.04 -12.94 -6.58
N VAL A 303 17.72 -12.56 -5.50
CA VAL A 303 17.82 -11.17 -5.06
C VAL A 303 19.20 -10.64 -5.41
N TRP A 304 19.24 -9.56 -6.19
CA TRP A 304 20.46 -8.86 -6.60
C TRP A 304 20.70 -7.65 -5.72
N PHE A 305 21.95 -7.48 -5.29
CA PHE A 305 22.46 -6.32 -4.57
C PHE A 305 23.44 -5.61 -5.49
N VAL A 306 23.00 -4.50 -6.07
CA VAL A 306 23.77 -3.68 -7.02
C VAL A 306 24.35 -2.49 -6.27
N PRO A 307 25.68 -2.34 -6.19
CA PRO A 307 26.27 -1.24 -5.44
C PRO A 307 25.87 0.14 -5.98
N ARG A 308 25.49 1.02 -5.07
CA ARG A 308 25.18 2.42 -5.38
C ARG A 308 26.47 3.20 -5.61
N PRO A 309 26.49 4.15 -6.56
CA PRO A 309 27.71 4.92 -6.87
C PRO A 309 28.24 5.76 -5.70
N ARG A 310 27.39 6.10 -4.73
CA ARG A 310 27.71 6.98 -3.59
C ARG A 310 27.76 6.26 -2.24
N GLY A 311 27.51 4.95 -2.22
CA GLY A 311 27.56 4.14 -1.00
C GLY A 311 28.95 3.60 -0.69
N ALA A 312 29.14 3.02 0.49
CA ALA A 312 30.39 2.37 0.90
C ALA A 312 30.76 1.15 0.02
N ALA A 313 29.78 0.55 -0.66
CA ALA A 313 30.01 -0.54 -1.61
C ALA A 313 30.38 -0.05 -3.03
N ALA A 314 30.47 1.27 -3.28
CA ALA A 314 30.72 1.81 -4.61
C ALA A 314 31.95 1.18 -5.28
N GLY A 315 31.79 0.77 -6.54
CA GLY A 315 32.83 0.10 -7.33
C GLY A 315 32.97 -1.41 -7.10
N ALA A 316 32.26 -1.99 -6.12
CA ALA A 316 32.18 -3.44 -5.98
C ALA A 316 31.37 -4.07 -7.13
N ALA A 317 31.53 -5.38 -7.34
CA ALA A 317 30.70 -6.13 -8.26
C ALA A 317 29.30 -6.39 -7.65
N PRO A 318 28.22 -6.43 -8.46
CA PRO A 318 26.92 -6.89 -7.99
C PRO A 318 26.96 -8.31 -7.44
N LEU A 319 26.21 -8.56 -6.38
CA LEU A 319 26.05 -9.87 -5.76
C LEU A 319 24.62 -10.36 -5.95
N SER A 320 24.43 -11.65 -6.19
CA SER A 320 23.11 -12.27 -6.21
C SER A 320 23.01 -13.40 -5.21
N ILE A 321 21.93 -13.45 -4.44
CA ILE A 321 21.67 -14.50 -3.45
C ILE A 321 20.33 -15.17 -3.80
N GLU A 322 20.26 -16.49 -3.72
CA GLU A 322 19.02 -17.23 -3.90
C GLU A 322 18.08 -17.04 -2.70
N ALA A 323 16.79 -16.95 -2.99
CA ALA A 323 15.72 -16.93 -1.99
C ALA A 323 14.63 -17.93 -2.39
N PRO A 324 13.71 -18.31 -1.47
CA PRO A 324 12.61 -19.21 -1.81
C PRO A 324 11.82 -18.72 -3.03
N PRO A 325 11.15 -19.63 -3.76
CA PRO A 325 10.31 -19.26 -4.89
C PRO A 325 9.28 -18.21 -4.45
N ALA A 326 9.28 -17.06 -5.13
CA ALA A 326 8.35 -15.97 -4.90
C ALA A 326 8.31 -15.10 -6.14
N PHE A 327 7.11 -14.69 -6.56
CA PHE A 327 6.96 -13.54 -7.44
C PHE A 327 6.70 -12.31 -6.57
N VAL A 328 7.23 -11.14 -6.97
CA VAL A 328 7.13 -9.92 -6.18
C VAL A 328 6.74 -8.78 -7.11
N PHE A 329 5.62 -8.12 -6.80
CA PHE A 329 5.32 -6.80 -7.32
C PHE A 329 5.99 -5.76 -6.42
N HIS A 330 5.65 -5.72 -5.12
CA HIS A 330 6.01 -4.59 -4.27
C HIS A 330 6.97 -4.91 -3.13
N HIS A 331 7.87 -3.96 -2.87
CA HIS A 331 8.73 -3.93 -1.69
C HIS A 331 8.24 -2.86 -0.71
N ALA A 332 8.17 -3.19 0.58
CA ALA A 332 7.94 -2.19 1.61
C ALA A 332 9.17 -1.29 1.74
N ASN A 333 10.32 -1.87 2.10
CA ASN A 333 11.59 -1.17 2.26
C ASN A 333 12.75 -2.18 2.41
N ALA A 334 13.99 -1.69 2.29
CA ALA A 334 15.18 -2.46 2.64
C ALA A 334 16.17 -1.60 3.44
N PHE A 335 16.97 -2.22 4.30
CA PHE A 335 18.02 -1.53 5.05
C PHE A 335 19.17 -2.45 5.45
N GLN A 336 20.33 -1.85 5.70
CA GLN A 336 21.53 -2.56 6.12
C GLN A 336 21.70 -2.55 7.64
N THR A 337 22.25 -3.63 8.18
CA THR A 337 22.78 -3.70 9.54
C THR A 337 24.21 -4.21 9.51
N ARG A 338 25.14 -3.46 10.09
CA ARG A 338 26.53 -3.91 10.31
C ARG A 338 26.61 -4.54 11.69
N MET A 339 26.89 -5.83 11.73
CA MET A 339 27.02 -6.62 12.96
C MET A 339 28.37 -6.33 13.64
N GLN A 340 28.44 -6.55 14.95
CA GLN A 340 29.69 -6.37 15.72
C GLN A 340 30.81 -7.33 15.26
N ASP A 341 30.45 -8.48 14.71
CA ASP A 341 31.38 -9.47 14.14
C ASP A 341 31.87 -9.12 12.72
N GLY A 342 31.50 -7.94 12.20
CA GLY A 342 31.91 -7.43 10.90
C GLY A 342 31.04 -7.88 9.73
N ARG A 343 29.98 -8.68 9.97
CA ARG A 343 29.04 -9.05 8.91
C ARG A 343 28.15 -7.89 8.49
N THR A 344 27.83 -7.82 7.20
CA THR A 344 26.81 -6.89 6.67
C THR A 344 25.56 -7.68 6.31
N LEU A 345 24.48 -7.40 7.03
CA LEU A 345 23.17 -7.97 6.77
C LEU A 345 22.29 -6.94 6.04
N VAL A 346 21.44 -7.40 5.11
CA VAL A 346 20.37 -6.59 4.50
C VAL A 346 19.03 -7.20 4.85
N THR A 347 18.17 -6.40 5.49
CA THR A 347 16.75 -6.72 5.69
C THR A 347 15.96 -6.20 4.50
N LEU A 348 15.12 -7.04 3.90
CA LEU A 348 14.18 -6.70 2.83
C LEU A 348 12.77 -7.11 3.27
N ASP A 349 11.90 -6.13 3.44
CA ASP A 349 10.47 -6.36 3.69
C ASP A 349 9.71 -6.22 2.36
N THR A 350 8.97 -7.25 1.96
CA THR A 350 8.36 -7.33 0.63
C THR A 350 7.08 -8.15 0.63
N VAL A 351 6.18 -7.86 -0.31
CA VAL A 351 4.96 -8.65 -0.53
C VAL A 351 5.26 -9.75 -1.55
N ALA A 352 5.43 -10.97 -1.04
CA ALA A 352 5.73 -12.14 -1.85
C ALA A 352 4.45 -12.90 -2.21
N TRP A 353 4.31 -13.23 -3.49
CA TRP A 353 3.29 -14.12 -4.02
C TRP A 353 3.81 -15.56 -4.00
N ASP A 354 3.02 -16.47 -3.43
CA ASP A 354 3.34 -17.91 -3.40
C ASP A 354 3.16 -18.59 -4.78
N THR A 355 2.25 -18.06 -5.58
CA THR A 355 2.05 -18.37 -6.98
C THR A 355 1.48 -17.15 -7.71
N ILE A 356 1.60 -17.08 -9.03
CA ILE A 356 1.01 -16.03 -9.84
C ILE A 356 0.50 -16.61 -11.16
N ALA A 357 -0.73 -16.26 -11.53
CA ALA A 357 -1.33 -16.57 -12.82
C ALA A 357 -1.68 -15.25 -13.50
N PHE A 358 -0.95 -14.90 -14.56
CA PHE A 358 -1.07 -13.62 -15.26
C PHE A 358 -2.40 -13.44 -16.03
N GLU A 359 -3.22 -14.50 -16.15
CA GLU A 359 -4.61 -14.39 -16.62
C GLU A 359 -5.62 -13.88 -15.55
N THR A 360 -5.21 -13.79 -14.28
CA THR A 360 -6.09 -13.32 -13.20
C THR A 360 -6.37 -11.82 -13.34
N ASN A 361 -7.65 -11.45 -13.44
CA ASN A 361 -8.10 -10.07 -13.62
C ASN A 361 -9.51 -9.87 -13.04
N GLN A 362 -10.05 -8.65 -13.15
CA GLN A 362 -11.36 -8.28 -12.58
C GLN A 362 -12.52 -9.17 -13.06
N TYR A 363 -12.42 -9.75 -14.26
CA TYR A 363 -13.43 -10.63 -14.85
C TYR A 363 -13.27 -12.10 -14.41
N THR A 364 -12.07 -12.53 -14.03
CA THR A 364 -11.78 -13.92 -13.64
C THR A 364 -11.80 -14.16 -12.13
N LEU A 365 -11.84 -13.09 -11.31
CA LEU A 365 -12.09 -13.21 -9.86
C LEU A 365 -13.37 -14.01 -9.58
N SER A 366 -13.31 -14.95 -8.65
CA SER A 366 -14.43 -15.79 -8.21
C SER A 366 -14.29 -16.10 -6.72
N PRO A 367 -15.33 -16.62 -6.05
CA PRO A 367 -15.17 -17.11 -4.68
C PRO A 367 -14.06 -18.17 -4.54
N ASP A 368 -13.87 -19.02 -5.55
CA ASP A 368 -12.84 -20.07 -5.55
C ASP A 368 -11.41 -19.49 -5.58
N TYR A 369 -11.21 -18.34 -6.22
CA TYR A 369 -9.92 -17.62 -6.18
C TYR A 369 -9.50 -17.33 -4.73
N TYR A 370 -10.45 -16.94 -3.87
CA TYR A 370 -10.23 -16.64 -2.45
C TYR A 370 -10.24 -17.88 -1.54
N ALA A 371 -10.49 -19.07 -2.11
CA ALA A 371 -10.57 -20.34 -1.41
C ALA A 371 -9.42 -21.27 -1.81
N GLY A 372 -8.18 -20.76 -1.81
CA GLY A 372 -6.96 -21.54 -2.09
C GLY A 372 -6.25 -21.23 -3.41
N GLY A 373 -6.60 -20.13 -4.10
CA GLY A 373 -5.78 -19.55 -5.16
C GLY A 373 -4.44 -18.89 -4.73
N PRO A 374 -3.90 -17.96 -5.53
CA PRO A 374 -2.70 -17.20 -5.20
C PRO A 374 -2.82 -16.34 -3.95
N ARG A 375 -1.86 -16.43 -3.02
CA ARG A 375 -1.78 -15.58 -1.83
C ARG A 375 -0.55 -14.68 -1.84
N THR A 376 -0.76 -13.48 -1.34
CA THR A 376 0.32 -12.55 -1.02
C THR A 376 0.65 -12.59 0.46
N GLN A 377 1.94 -12.41 0.77
CA GLN A 377 2.44 -12.43 2.13
C GLN A 377 3.46 -11.33 2.34
N LEU A 378 3.28 -10.49 3.35
CA LEU A 378 4.35 -9.61 3.81
C LEU A 378 5.44 -10.48 4.46
N ARG A 379 6.60 -10.54 3.80
CA ARG A 379 7.75 -11.33 4.22
C ARG A 379 8.94 -10.43 4.51
N ARG A 380 9.65 -10.77 5.58
CA ARG A 380 10.97 -10.25 5.91
C ARG A 380 12.02 -11.28 5.52
N TYR A 381 12.88 -10.91 4.57
CA TYR A 381 14.10 -11.64 4.28
C TYR A 381 15.28 -10.91 4.91
N VAL A 382 16.19 -11.65 5.55
CA VAL A 382 17.49 -11.11 5.97
C VAL A 382 18.59 -11.83 5.21
N PHE A 383 19.37 -11.08 4.46
CA PHE A 383 20.48 -11.59 3.66
C PHE A 383 21.81 -11.26 4.32
N ASP A 384 22.68 -12.26 4.48
CA ASP A 384 24.05 -12.08 4.92
C ASP A 384 24.95 -11.89 3.70
N LEU A 385 25.27 -10.64 3.37
CA LEU A 385 26.05 -10.31 2.18
C LEU A 385 27.51 -10.74 2.32
N THR A 386 28.02 -10.83 3.55
CA THR A 386 29.38 -11.32 3.84
C THR A 386 29.49 -12.81 3.54
N ARG A 387 28.45 -13.59 3.83
CA ARG A 387 28.39 -15.03 3.54
C ARG A 387 27.79 -15.38 2.17
N GLY A 388 27.10 -14.43 1.54
CA GLY A 388 26.40 -14.66 0.26
C GLY A 388 25.20 -15.60 0.42
N ALA A 389 24.48 -15.52 1.53
CA ALA A 389 23.39 -16.44 1.86
C ALA A 389 22.17 -15.74 2.48
N LEU A 390 21.00 -16.34 2.34
CA LEU A 390 19.81 -15.96 3.10
C LEU A 390 19.98 -16.42 4.56
N ALA A 391 19.97 -15.47 5.50
CA ALA A 391 20.11 -15.74 6.93
C ALA A 391 18.77 -16.09 7.58
N SER A 392 17.67 -15.43 7.19
CA SER A 392 16.33 -15.73 7.68
C SER A 392 15.23 -15.31 6.71
N ASP A 393 14.08 -15.97 6.84
CA ASP A 393 12.84 -15.73 6.10
C ASP A 393 11.69 -15.81 7.10
N SER A 394 10.82 -14.79 7.14
CA SER A 394 9.71 -14.76 8.08
C SER A 394 8.49 -14.07 7.49
N ARG A 395 7.33 -14.72 7.59
CA ARG A 395 6.03 -14.10 7.33
C ARG A 395 5.65 -13.21 8.51
N LEU A 396 5.35 -11.94 8.25
CA LEU A 396 5.07 -10.95 9.30
C LEU A 396 3.60 -10.90 9.71
N MET A 397 2.67 -11.35 8.86
CA MET A 397 1.25 -11.41 9.22
C MET A 397 0.50 -12.53 8.49
N ARG A 398 -0.63 -12.95 9.08
CA ARG A 398 -1.51 -13.99 8.53
C ARG A 398 -2.43 -13.47 7.41
N ARG A 399 -2.78 -12.18 7.41
CA ARG A 399 -3.58 -11.58 6.33
C ARG A 399 -2.81 -11.57 5.01
N CYS A 400 -3.52 -11.75 3.90
CA CYS A 400 -3.04 -11.31 2.60
C CYS A 400 -2.99 -9.78 2.57
N CYS A 401 -2.03 -9.27 1.83
CA CYS A 401 -1.80 -7.83 1.73
C CYS A 401 -1.19 -7.44 0.40
N GLU A 402 -1.31 -6.18 0.05
CA GLU A 402 -0.61 -5.55 -1.06
C GLU A 402 -0.37 -4.07 -0.74
N PHE A 403 0.33 -3.38 -1.63
CA PHE A 403 0.59 -1.94 -1.53
C PHE A 403 1.22 -1.56 -0.17
N PRO A 404 2.41 -2.12 0.16
CA PRO A 404 3.09 -1.76 1.39
C PRO A 404 3.63 -0.33 1.30
N SER A 405 3.50 0.41 2.39
CA SER A 405 4.05 1.75 2.56
C SER A 405 4.76 1.85 3.91
N VAL A 406 5.83 2.64 3.96
CA VAL A 406 6.57 2.99 5.17
C VAL A 406 6.67 4.51 5.26
N ASP A 407 7.17 5.04 6.36
CA ASP A 407 7.59 6.44 6.42
C ASP A 407 8.61 6.71 5.28
N PRO A 408 8.35 7.65 4.36
CA PRO A 408 9.28 7.99 3.30
C PRO A 408 10.68 8.37 3.79
N ALA A 409 10.80 8.94 5.00
CA ALA A 409 12.10 9.25 5.61
C ALA A 409 12.90 8.00 5.99
N ALA A 410 12.23 6.85 6.15
CA ALA A 410 12.86 5.58 6.45
C ALA A 410 13.27 4.78 5.21
N ASN A 411 13.00 5.26 3.99
CA ASN A 411 13.50 4.61 2.78
C ASN A 411 15.02 4.45 2.85
N ALA A 412 15.52 3.23 2.59
CA ALA A 412 16.93 2.85 2.74
C ALA A 412 17.47 2.82 4.19
N ALA A 413 16.62 3.03 5.18
CA ALA A 413 16.93 3.01 6.61
C ALA A 413 16.03 2.04 7.39
N ALA A 414 16.43 1.75 8.62
CA ALA A 414 15.66 0.90 9.51
C ALA A 414 14.26 1.50 9.76
N HIS A 415 13.23 0.66 9.70
CA HIS A 415 11.85 1.06 9.94
C HIS A 415 11.16 0.07 10.87
N ARG A 416 10.17 0.56 11.62
CA ARG A 416 9.44 -0.23 12.62
C ARG A 416 8.01 -0.56 12.22
N ALA A 417 7.42 0.22 11.31
CA ALA A 417 6.04 0.08 10.90
C ALA A 417 5.92 -0.01 9.38
N VAL A 418 5.09 -0.95 8.91
CA VAL A 418 4.66 -1.10 7.52
C VAL A 418 3.14 -0.99 7.49
N TYR A 419 2.61 -0.18 6.58
CA TYR A 419 1.19 -0.02 6.34
C TYR A 419 0.83 -0.72 5.05
N CYS A 420 -0.13 -1.64 5.09
CA CYS A 420 -0.56 -2.38 3.90
C CYS A 420 -2.06 -2.27 3.72
N CYS A 421 -2.47 -2.27 2.45
CA CYS A 421 -3.80 -2.71 2.11
C CYS A 421 -3.88 -4.21 2.44
N ALA A 422 -4.87 -4.62 3.23
CA ALA A 422 -4.98 -5.98 3.74
C ALA A 422 -6.40 -6.51 3.62
N ASP A 423 -6.53 -7.83 3.55
CA ASP A 423 -7.83 -8.46 3.58
C ASP A 423 -8.40 -8.56 5.01
N ILE A 424 -9.73 -8.67 5.11
CA ILE A 424 -10.42 -8.70 6.41
C ILE A 424 -10.35 -10.06 7.12
N VAL A 425 -9.89 -11.12 6.45
CA VAL A 425 -9.78 -12.49 6.98
C VAL A 425 -8.40 -12.72 7.61
N ASP A 426 -8.39 -12.97 8.91
CA ASP A 426 -7.17 -13.33 9.65
C ASP A 426 -7.02 -14.87 9.71
N ASP A 427 -6.60 -15.45 8.59
CA ASP A 427 -6.46 -16.91 8.44
C ASP A 427 -5.20 -17.26 7.63
N ASP A 428 -4.61 -18.42 7.95
CA ASP A 428 -3.37 -18.86 7.31
C ASP A 428 -3.58 -19.35 5.88
N LEU A 429 -4.80 -19.82 5.57
CA LEU A 429 -5.15 -20.46 4.32
C LEU A 429 -6.22 -19.71 3.54
N HIS A 430 -7.23 -19.13 4.20
CA HIS A 430 -8.31 -18.37 3.56
C HIS A 430 -8.03 -16.87 3.60
N TRP A 431 -8.50 -16.14 2.59
CA TRP A 431 -8.35 -14.68 2.53
C TRP A 431 -9.56 -14.05 1.84
N GLY A 432 -9.70 -12.75 1.98
CA GLY A 432 -10.71 -11.96 1.29
C GLY A 432 -10.11 -10.94 0.33
N PRO A 433 -10.96 -10.07 -0.24
CA PRO A 433 -10.49 -8.87 -0.90
C PRO A 433 -9.88 -7.87 0.09
N ALA A 434 -9.16 -6.90 -0.48
CA ALA A 434 -8.61 -5.72 0.17
C ALA A 434 -9.69 -4.85 0.84
N GLN A 435 -10.03 -5.12 2.10
CA GLN A 435 -11.13 -4.43 2.83
C GLN A 435 -10.68 -3.84 4.16
N SER A 436 -9.38 -3.79 4.40
CA SER A 436 -8.79 -3.22 5.61
C SER A 436 -7.44 -2.58 5.32
N VAL A 437 -6.99 -1.74 6.25
CA VAL A 437 -5.60 -1.28 6.33
C VAL A 437 -5.00 -1.92 7.57
N ALA A 438 -3.84 -2.55 7.41
CA ALA A 438 -3.08 -3.14 8.51
C ALA A 438 -1.77 -2.37 8.71
N ARG A 439 -1.49 -1.98 9.95
CA ARG A 439 -0.18 -1.55 10.42
C ARG A 439 0.50 -2.75 11.06
N VAL A 440 1.58 -3.19 10.45
CA VAL A 440 2.47 -4.24 10.96
C VAL A 440 3.63 -3.57 11.65
N SER A 441 3.84 -3.83 12.93
CA SER A 441 5.01 -3.33 13.66
C SER A 441 5.92 -4.44 14.13
N VAL A 442 7.20 -4.29 13.85
CA VAL A 442 8.25 -5.27 14.14
C VAL A 442 9.57 -4.54 14.41
N ASP A 443 10.36 -5.04 15.36
CA ASP A 443 11.67 -4.47 15.65
C ASP A 443 12.60 -4.58 14.42
N PRO A 444 13.36 -3.53 14.04
CA PRO A 444 14.32 -3.62 12.95
C PRO A 444 15.38 -4.72 13.12
N ALA A 445 15.74 -5.09 14.35
CA ALA A 445 16.69 -6.15 14.66
C ALA A 445 16.08 -7.56 14.59
N ALA A 446 14.75 -7.68 14.51
CA ALA A 446 14.10 -8.97 14.37
C ALA A 446 14.41 -9.57 13.00
N GLY A 447 14.93 -10.81 12.99
CA GLY A 447 15.38 -11.50 11.79
C GLY A 447 16.90 -11.66 11.69
N LEU A 448 17.69 -10.85 12.42
CA LEU A 448 19.16 -10.80 12.24
C LEU A 448 19.88 -12.06 12.75
N ASP A 449 19.35 -12.69 13.80
CA ASP A 449 19.92 -13.89 14.44
C ASP A 449 19.05 -15.15 14.25
N GLY A 450 18.12 -15.12 13.30
CA GLY A 450 17.19 -16.22 13.00
C GLY A 450 15.80 -15.71 12.61
N PRO A 451 14.85 -16.61 12.30
CA PRO A 451 13.48 -16.21 11.95
C PRO A 451 12.82 -15.34 13.03
N VAL A 452 12.00 -14.39 12.59
CA VAL A 452 11.21 -13.51 13.47
C VAL A 452 10.22 -14.34 14.27
N ASP A 453 10.21 -14.18 15.60
CA ASP A 453 9.17 -14.73 16.46
C ASP A 453 7.83 -14.04 16.15
N PRO A 454 6.77 -14.78 15.76
CA PRO A 454 5.47 -14.18 15.47
C PRO A 454 4.90 -13.33 16.63
N SER A 455 5.25 -13.62 17.89
CA SER A 455 4.84 -12.83 19.04
C SER A 455 5.54 -11.46 19.16
N ALA A 456 6.64 -11.26 18.43
CA ALA A 456 7.35 -9.99 18.33
C ALA A 456 6.72 -9.05 17.30
N VAL A 457 5.74 -9.52 16.51
CA VAL A 457 5.01 -8.70 15.54
C VAL A 457 3.66 -8.29 16.12
N THR A 458 3.37 -6.99 16.08
CA THR A 458 2.07 -6.45 16.51
C THR A 458 1.30 -5.92 15.31
N LEU A 459 -0.01 -6.16 15.29
CA LEU A 459 -0.92 -5.69 14.25
C LEU A 459 -1.93 -4.70 14.83
N ASP A 460 -2.15 -3.61 14.11
CA ASP A 460 -3.25 -2.69 14.32
C ASP A 460 -4.02 -2.55 13.00
N VAL A 461 -5.33 -2.75 13.01
CA VAL A 461 -6.13 -2.95 11.79
C VAL A 461 -7.39 -2.11 11.82
N TRP A 462 -7.66 -1.44 10.71
CA TRP A 462 -8.89 -0.71 10.48
C TRP A 462 -9.64 -1.25 9.26
N SER A 463 -10.96 -1.33 9.34
CA SER A 463 -11.83 -1.61 8.21
C SER A 463 -13.07 -0.71 8.26
N PRO A 464 -13.43 -0.03 7.17
CA PRO A 464 -14.66 0.76 7.09
C PRO A 464 -15.92 -0.09 6.84
N GLY A 465 -15.79 -1.41 6.68
CA GLY A 465 -16.91 -2.32 6.50
C GLY A 465 -16.74 -3.31 5.35
N ARG A 466 -17.57 -4.36 5.36
CA ARG A 466 -17.48 -5.52 4.44
C ARG A 466 -17.89 -5.28 3.00
N ARG A 467 -18.39 -4.09 2.66
CA ARG A 467 -18.70 -3.69 1.27
C ARG A 467 -17.80 -2.57 0.77
N CYS A 468 -16.79 -2.22 1.56
CA CYS A 468 -15.81 -1.22 1.23
C CYS A 468 -14.53 -1.91 0.74
N ILE A 469 -13.97 -1.44 -0.38
CA ILE A 469 -12.73 -1.94 -0.96
C ILE A 469 -11.66 -0.85 -0.89
N MET A 470 -10.48 -1.21 -0.40
CA MET A 470 -9.38 -0.30 -0.13
C MET A 470 -8.46 -0.18 -1.34
N ASN A 471 -7.90 1.02 -1.53
CA ASN A 471 -6.76 1.25 -2.42
C ASN A 471 -5.46 1.28 -1.60
N GLU A 472 -4.34 1.68 -2.22
CA GLU A 472 -3.06 1.89 -1.55
C GLU A 472 -3.20 2.86 -0.35
N PRO A 473 -2.78 2.45 0.86
CA PRO A 473 -2.57 3.36 1.97
C PRO A 473 -1.23 4.08 1.81
N LEU A 474 -1.23 5.41 1.96
CA LEU A 474 -0.04 6.23 1.89
C LEU A 474 0.25 6.86 3.25
N PHE A 475 1.42 6.57 3.83
CA PHE A 475 1.88 7.27 5.02
C PHE A 475 2.33 8.70 4.68
N VAL A 476 1.92 9.65 5.50
CA VAL A 476 2.30 11.06 5.43
C VAL A 476 2.80 11.49 6.81
N PRO A 477 4.09 11.87 6.96
CA PRO A 477 4.61 12.31 8.25
C PRO A 477 3.90 13.60 8.68
N ARG A 478 3.62 13.72 9.98
CA ARG A 478 3.14 14.98 10.54
C ARG A 478 4.21 16.05 10.33
N LYS A 479 3.79 17.29 10.09
CA LYS A 479 4.75 18.41 9.99
C LYS A 479 5.57 18.53 11.29
N GLY A 480 6.88 18.35 11.18
CA GLY A 480 7.79 18.37 12.33
C GLY A 480 7.83 17.07 13.15
N ALA A 481 7.29 15.97 12.61
CA ALA A 481 7.40 14.65 13.21
C ALA A 481 8.86 14.30 13.51
N THR A 482 9.07 13.70 14.67
CA THR A 482 10.38 13.17 15.09
C THR A 482 10.33 11.68 15.39
N ALA A 483 9.12 11.13 15.60
CA ALA A 483 8.90 9.70 15.73
C ALA A 483 8.57 9.09 14.35
N PRO A 484 9.09 7.88 14.01
CA PRO A 484 8.90 7.25 12.69
C PRO A 484 7.47 6.89 12.31
N ASP A 485 6.52 6.94 13.25
CA ASP A 485 5.10 6.64 13.06
C ASP A 485 4.18 7.81 13.45
N ASP A 486 4.75 8.99 13.68
CA ASP A 486 3.99 10.21 13.93
C ASP A 486 3.53 10.84 12.62
N GLY A 487 2.30 10.50 12.22
CA GLY A 487 1.75 10.97 10.97
C GLY A 487 0.34 10.46 10.72
N TYR A 488 -0.02 10.48 9.45
CA TYR A 488 -1.31 10.06 8.96
C TYR A 488 -1.16 8.96 7.93
N VAL A 489 -2.17 8.11 7.81
CA VAL A 489 -2.33 7.22 6.67
C VAL A 489 -3.53 7.70 5.87
N LEU A 490 -3.28 8.08 4.62
CA LEU A 490 -4.31 8.47 3.66
C LEU A 490 -4.68 7.26 2.82
N VAL A 491 -5.97 6.90 2.76
CA VAL A 491 -6.43 5.75 1.98
C VAL A 491 -7.74 6.07 1.27
N ALA A 492 -7.76 5.82 -0.04
CA ALA A 492 -8.98 5.90 -0.82
C ALA A 492 -9.81 4.63 -0.68
N VAL A 493 -11.11 4.83 -0.50
CA VAL A 493 -12.08 3.76 -0.24
C VAL A 493 -13.20 3.82 -1.27
N HIS A 494 -13.48 2.68 -1.89
CA HIS A 494 -14.68 2.48 -2.71
C HIS A 494 -15.76 1.80 -1.88
N ASP A 495 -16.94 2.41 -1.74
CA ASP A 495 -18.11 1.79 -1.11
C ASP A 495 -19.03 1.21 -2.18
N ALA A 496 -19.07 -0.13 -2.27
CA ALA A 496 -19.88 -0.84 -3.25
C ALA A 496 -21.39 -0.74 -2.98
N ALA A 497 -21.82 -0.43 -1.75
CA ALA A 497 -23.23 -0.27 -1.43
C ALA A 497 -23.82 1.00 -2.03
N THR A 498 -23.03 2.10 -2.03
CA THR A 498 -23.44 3.39 -2.57
C THR A 498 -22.87 3.67 -3.97
N GLY A 499 -21.83 2.95 -4.39
CA GLY A 499 -21.08 3.19 -5.61
C GLY A 499 -20.20 4.44 -5.57
N LYS A 500 -19.92 4.97 -4.37
CA LYS A 500 -19.20 6.23 -4.15
C LYS A 500 -17.83 6.02 -3.53
N GLY A 501 -16.96 7.01 -3.72
CA GLY A 501 -15.63 7.04 -3.15
C GLY A 501 -15.53 7.86 -1.87
N SER A 502 -14.49 7.62 -1.08
CA SER A 502 -14.08 8.49 0.01
C SER A 502 -12.56 8.47 0.21
N LEU A 503 -12.03 9.50 0.86
CA LEU A 503 -10.66 9.52 1.38
C LEU A 503 -10.73 9.44 2.91
N ALA A 504 -10.20 8.37 3.49
CA ALA A 504 -10.04 8.24 4.94
C ALA A 504 -8.64 8.75 5.36
N ILE A 505 -8.61 9.52 6.44
CA ILE A 505 -7.41 10.06 7.07
C ILE A 505 -7.31 9.39 8.43
N LEU A 506 -6.35 8.50 8.61
CA LEU A 506 -6.15 7.71 9.83
C LEU A 506 -4.96 8.28 10.62
N ASP A 507 -5.03 8.25 11.95
CA ASP A 507 -3.85 8.41 12.80
C ASP A 507 -2.95 7.19 12.61
N ALA A 508 -1.75 7.39 12.07
CA ALA A 508 -0.87 6.29 11.69
C ALA A 508 -0.43 5.43 12.89
N SER A 509 -0.47 5.97 14.11
CA SER A 509 -0.11 5.23 15.32
C SER A 509 -1.24 4.32 15.86
N ARG A 510 -2.49 4.56 15.44
CA ARG A 510 -3.70 3.96 16.03
C ARG A 510 -4.81 3.77 14.99
N LEU A 511 -4.61 2.86 14.04
CA LEU A 511 -5.58 2.57 12.97
C LEU A 511 -6.94 2.13 13.52
N ALA A 512 -6.99 1.22 14.49
CA ALA A 512 -8.24 0.69 15.03
C ALA A 512 -9.14 1.75 15.70
N ALA A 513 -8.62 2.94 16.02
CA ALA A 513 -9.42 4.06 16.50
C ALA A 513 -10.36 4.63 15.41
N GLY A 514 -10.11 4.28 14.15
CA GLY A 514 -10.83 4.80 13.00
C GLY A 514 -10.25 6.12 12.48
N PRO A 515 -10.83 6.66 11.40
CA PRO A 515 -10.36 7.88 10.77
C PRO A 515 -10.54 9.08 11.70
N VAL A 516 -9.52 9.95 11.75
CA VAL A 516 -9.65 11.29 12.34
C VAL A 516 -10.51 12.20 11.46
N ALA A 517 -10.53 11.94 10.15
CA ALA A 517 -11.44 12.54 9.20
C ALA A 517 -11.73 11.61 8.02
N THR A 518 -12.92 11.72 7.45
CA THR A 518 -13.30 11.07 6.18
C THR A 518 -13.94 12.08 5.25
N ILE A 519 -13.43 12.18 4.02
CA ILE A 519 -14.00 13.01 2.96
C ILE A 519 -14.86 12.09 2.06
N ARG A 520 -16.19 12.26 2.08
CA ARG A 520 -17.14 11.46 1.28
C ARG A 520 -17.45 12.14 -0.05
N LEU A 521 -17.08 11.52 -1.17
CA LEU A 521 -17.32 12.10 -2.49
C LEU A 521 -18.72 11.76 -2.99
N PRO A 522 -19.36 12.66 -3.78
CA PRO A 522 -20.68 12.38 -4.35
C PRO A 522 -20.63 11.41 -5.55
N HIS A 523 -19.43 11.09 -6.04
CA HIS A 523 -19.16 10.22 -7.18
C HIS A 523 -18.23 9.07 -6.81
N ILE A 524 -18.04 8.14 -7.75
CA ILE A 524 -17.05 7.07 -7.61
C ILE A 524 -15.63 7.63 -7.53
N LEU A 525 -14.78 6.94 -6.78
CA LEU A 525 -13.33 7.09 -6.82
C LEU A 525 -12.78 5.73 -7.28
N PRO A 526 -12.48 5.55 -8.58
CA PRO A 526 -12.14 4.24 -9.12
C PRO A 526 -10.90 3.64 -8.46
N ALA A 527 -10.73 2.33 -8.66
CA ALA A 527 -9.48 1.64 -8.39
C ALA A 527 -8.29 2.46 -8.92
N GLY A 528 -7.45 2.90 -7.99
CA GLY A 528 -6.14 3.45 -8.31
C GLY A 528 -5.07 2.37 -8.39
N LEU A 529 -3.89 2.81 -8.77
CA LEU A 529 -2.63 2.14 -8.49
C LEU A 529 -1.90 2.97 -7.44
N HIS A 530 -0.77 3.60 -7.80
CA HIS A 530 0.10 4.25 -6.82
C HIS A 530 -0.13 5.74 -6.70
N GLY A 531 0.15 6.26 -5.52
CA GLY A 531 0.13 7.67 -5.18
C GLY A 531 1.43 8.16 -4.56
N SER A 532 1.47 9.47 -4.36
CA SER A 532 2.55 10.16 -3.67
C SER A 532 2.01 11.36 -2.92
N PHE A 533 2.77 11.82 -1.92
CA PHE A 533 2.45 13.04 -1.20
C PHE A 533 3.55 14.07 -1.45
N SER A 534 3.15 15.26 -1.88
CA SER A 534 4.03 16.41 -1.96
C SER A 534 3.77 17.33 -0.78
N GLU A 535 4.83 17.82 -0.14
CA GLU A 535 4.73 18.85 0.91
C GLU A 535 4.24 20.20 0.34
N ALA A 536 4.32 20.38 -0.98
CA ALA A 536 3.80 21.56 -1.65
C ALA A 536 2.28 21.47 -1.83
N VAL A 537 1.62 22.61 -1.63
CA VAL A 537 0.18 22.76 -1.85
C VAL A 537 -0.04 23.28 -3.27
N PHE A 538 -0.69 22.48 -4.11
CA PHE A 538 -0.98 22.85 -5.50
C PHE A 538 -2.46 23.22 -5.63
N HIS A 539 -2.75 24.52 -5.74
CA HIS A 539 -4.05 25.08 -6.09
C HIS A 539 -3.84 26.47 -6.70
N GLU A 540 -4.66 26.86 -7.68
CA GLU A 540 -4.63 28.24 -8.22
C GLU A 540 -5.05 29.23 -7.13
N GLY A 541 -4.33 30.35 -7.03
CA GLY A 541 -4.40 31.28 -5.90
C GLY A 541 -5.77 31.92 -5.69
N SER A 542 -6.11 32.12 -4.41
CA SER A 542 -7.10 32.99 -3.71
C SER A 542 -8.39 33.52 -4.36
N GLU A 543 -8.69 33.29 -5.64
CA GLU A 543 -10.03 33.53 -6.15
C GLU A 543 -10.99 32.53 -5.50
N ALA A 544 -12.19 33.00 -5.15
CA ALA A 544 -13.19 32.19 -4.46
C ALA A 544 -13.36 30.85 -5.19
N LEU A 545 -12.94 29.77 -4.53
CA LEU A 545 -12.92 28.45 -5.12
C LEU A 545 -14.36 28.06 -5.49
N PRO A 546 -14.61 27.57 -6.72
CA PRO A 546 -15.92 27.07 -7.05
C PRO A 546 -16.22 25.87 -6.14
N LYS A 547 -17.31 25.96 -5.37
CA LYS A 547 -17.81 24.86 -4.51
C LYS A 547 -18.13 23.60 -5.29
N TRP A 548 -18.41 23.76 -6.58
CA TRP A 548 -18.67 22.70 -7.53
C TRP A 548 -18.48 23.27 -8.94
N VAL A 549 -17.77 22.54 -9.80
CA VAL A 549 -17.76 22.78 -11.25
C VAL A 549 -18.48 21.60 -11.88
N GLU A 550 -19.43 21.89 -12.78
CA GLU A 550 -20.09 20.84 -13.55
C GLU A 550 -19.02 20.00 -14.26
N PRO A 551 -19.03 18.67 -14.08
CA PRO A 551 -17.99 17.85 -14.63
C PRO A 551 -17.94 17.96 -16.15
N THR A 552 -16.74 18.01 -16.70
CA THR A 552 -16.56 17.95 -18.16
C THR A 552 -16.61 16.49 -18.60
N PRO A 553 -17.56 16.08 -19.46
CA PRO A 553 -17.57 14.74 -20.02
C PRO A 553 -16.34 14.52 -20.91
N ILE A 554 -15.68 13.38 -20.78
CA ILE A 554 -14.42 13.11 -21.49
C ILE A 554 -14.66 12.66 -22.93
N ARG A 555 -15.81 12.01 -23.19
CA ARG A 555 -16.35 11.64 -24.50
C ARG A 555 -17.88 11.71 -24.41
N GLN A 556 -18.57 12.17 -25.45
CA GLN A 556 -19.99 11.84 -25.61
C GLN A 556 -20.05 10.34 -25.87
N ILE A 557 -20.54 9.57 -24.91
CA ILE A 557 -20.67 8.10 -25.02
C ILE A 557 -22.01 7.76 -25.64
#